data_AF-A0A957K9Z7-F1
#
_entry.id   AF-A0A957K9Z7-F1
#
_cell.length_a   1.000
_cell.length_b   1.000
_cell.length_c   1.000
_cell.angle_alpha   90.00
_cell.angle_beta   90.00
_cell.angle_gamma   90.00
#
_symmetry.space_group_name_H-M   'P 1'
#
loop_
_entity.id
_entity.type
_entity.pdbx_description
1 polymer ?
#
loop_
_entity_poly.entity_id
_entity_poly.type
_entity_poly.pdbx_seq_one_letter_code
_entity_poly.pdbx_strand_id
1 'polypeptide(L)'
;MLRIRRYLKPYLPMLLVSIVLLFAQANLDLTLPDYLSKIVNTGIQQSGVDSVVPTALRATTLDHLLLFLPDADQTIVRDAYTLVEPGSAAAGEHIEAYPLLADEAIYVLNDIDGATRDTLESPLSRALLVVTALNQAMADPEVAAQLGGGEFNLSQLPPGTDVYALLARMPADQRATLASGANERFASLGANMTAQLAIAAVRAEYEALNVDINGLQTSYILRTGGLMLLITLLSVVCTISVGYLSAQIAAGVGRDLRSDIFTKVESFSSAEFDKFPTASLITRSTNDITQLQMVTMFMVRLVFYAPIMGVGGIIRAVGKGSSMWWTIAVAVLVLIGLIITLVSIALPKFKIVQKLIDRL
;
A
#
# COMPACT_ATOMS: atom_id res chain seq x y z
N MET A 1 9.44 -8.65 -39.42
CA MET A 1 9.03 -9.24 -38.12
C MET A 1 8.04 -10.40 -38.24
N LEU A 2 7.01 -10.34 -39.09
CA LEU A 2 5.99 -11.41 -39.21
C LEU A 2 6.53 -12.82 -39.50
N ARG A 3 7.66 -12.95 -40.21
CA ARG A 3 8.29 -14.25 -40.51
C ARG A 3 8.94 -14.93 -39.28
N ILE A 4 9.31 -14.16 -38.25
CA ILE A 4 9.91 -14.69 -37.01
C ILE A 4 8.84 -15.40 -36.15
N ARG A 5 7.56 -15.02 -36.29
CA ARG A 5 6.45 -15.66 -35.57
C ARG A 5 6.40 -17.17 -35.76
N ARG A 6 6.83 -17.69 -36.92
CA ARG A 6 6.90 -19.14 -37.18
C ARG A 6 7.87 -19.83 -36.22
N TYR A 7 9.03 -19.23 -35.97
CA TYR A 7 10.06 -19.76 -35.08
C TYR A 7 9.69 -19.61 -33.59
N LEU A 8 8.76 -18.71 -33.25
CA LEU A 8 8.24 -18.59 -31.89
C LEU A 8 7.18 -19.64 -31.55
N LYS A 9 6.47 -20.21 -32.54
CA LYS A 9 5.35 -21.13 -32.31
C LYS A 9 5.70 -22.33 -31.41
N PRO A 10 6.85 -23.02 -31.58
CA PRO A 10 7.20 -24.16 -30.73
C PRO A 10 7.37 -23.77 -29.25
N TYR A 11 7.72 -22.50 -29.00
CA TYR A 11 8.02 -21.99 -27.66
C TYR A 11 6.84 -21.23 -27.04
N LEU A 12 5.66 -21.28 -27.66
CA LEU A 12 4.46 -20.58 -27.17
C LEU A 12 4.08 -20.96 -25.72
N PRO A 13 4.16 -22.23 -25.28
CA PRO A 13 3.89 -22.57 -23.88
C PRO A 13 4.83 -21.86 -22.90
N MET A 14 6.14 -21.86 -23.18
CA MET A 14 7.14 -21.17 -22.36
C MET A 14 6.91 -19.66 -22.35
N LEU A 15 6.50 -19.10 -23.49
CA LEU A 15 6.14 -17.69 -23.59
C LEU A 15 4.93 -17.35 -22.71
N LEU A 16 3.87 -18.15 -22.75
CA LEU A 16 2.68 -17.95 -21.92
C LEU A 16 3.01 -18.02 -20.43
N VAL A 17 3.79 -19.02 -20.01
CA VAL A 17 4.28 -19.11 -18.62
C VAL A 17 5.10 -17.89 -18.24
N SER A 18 5.97 -17.41 -19.14
CA SER A 18 6.75 -16.19 -18.90
C SER A 18 5.85 -14.96 -18.70
N ILE A 19 4.79 -14.81 -19.50
CA ILE A 19 3.85 -13.68 -19.37
C ILE A 19 3.08 -13.75 -18.05
N VAL A 20 2.64 -14.94 -17.63
CA VAL A 20 1.97 -15.13 -16.33
C VAL A 20 2.92 -14.77 -15.18
N LEU A 21 4.19 -15.20 -15.25
CA LEU A 21 5.19 -14.87 -14.26
C LEU A 21 5.52 -13.36 -14.24
N LEU A 22 5.56 -12.69 -15.39
CA LEU A 22 5.72 -11.24 -15.46
C LEU A 22 4.54 -10.50 -14.81
N PHE A 23 3.32 -11.00 -14.98
CA PHE A 23 2.15 -10.45 -14.31
C PHE A 23 2.23 -10.64 -12.80
N ALA A 24 2.63 -11.82 -12.33
CA ALA A 24 2.87 -12.08 -10.92
C ALA A 24 3.97 -11.16 -10.35
N GLN A 25 5.12 -11.08 -11.01
CA GLN A 25 6.23 -10.20 -10.66
C GLN A 25 5.76 -8.73 -10.56
N ALA A 26 5.05 -8.24 -11.57
CA ALA A 26 4.55 -6.87 -11.58
C ALA A 26 3.62 -6.57 -10.40
N ASN A 27 2.73 -7.49 -10.06
CA ASN A 27 1.86 -7.33 -8.90
C ASN A 27 2.65 -7.31 -7.59
N LEU A 28 3.64 -8.18 -7.44
CA LEU A 28 4.51 -8.21 -6.25
C LEU A 28 5.27 -6.88 -6.11
N ASP A 29 5.93 -6.42 -7.18
CA ASP A 29 6.69 -5.17 -7.18
C ASP A 29 5.79 -3.96 -6.88
N LEU A 30 4.58 -3.93 -7.45
CA LEU A 30 3.62 -2.85 -7.22
C LEU A 30 2.99 -2.86 -5.81
N THR A 31 3.08 -3.96 -5.06
CA THR A 31 2.62 -4.04 -3.65
C THR A 31 3.63 -3.49 -2.65
N LEU A 32 4.93 -3.52 -2.98
CA LEU A 32 5.99 -3.11 -2.04
C LEU A 32 5.82 -1.68 -1.47
N PRO A 33 5.40 -0.67 -2.26
CA PRO A 33 5.14 0.67 -1.72
C PRO A 33 4.04 0.70 -0.64
N ASP A 34 3.07 -0.23 -0.68
CA ASP A 34 2.02 -0.32 0.34
C ASP A 34 2.59 -0.76 1.68
N TYR A 35 3.46 -1.76 1.66
CA TYR A 35 4.15 -2.23 2.86
C TYR A 35 5.10 -1.18 3.42
N LEU A 36 5.83 -0.46 2.56
CA LEU A 36 6.64 0.68 2.97
C LEU A 36 5.78 1.75 3.64
N SER A 37 4.63 2.09 3.06
CA SER A 37 3.69 3.05 3.65
C SER A 37 3.16 2.58 5.00
N LYS A 38 2.89 1.28 5.19
CA LYS A 38 2.47 0.72 6.48
C LYS A 38 3.58 0.78 7.52
N ILE A 39 4.82 0.48 7.15
CA ILE A 39 5.97 0.59 8.06
C ILE A 39 6.14 2.03 8.53
N VAL A 40 6.04 3.01 7.63
CA VAL A 40 6.24 4.42 7.98
C VAL A 40 5.03 4.97 8.72
N ASN A 41 3.82 4.86 8.16
CA ASN A 41 2.64 5.49 8.74
C ASN A 41 2.21 4.77 10.02
N THR A 42 2.04 3.45 9.96
CA THR A 42 1.53 2.68 11.09
C THR A 42 2.63 2.31 12.06
N GLY A 43 3.75 1.78 11.55
CA GLY A 43 4.88 1.41 12.41
C GLY A 43 5.50 2.63 13.09
N ILE A 44 5.96 3.61 12.32
CA ILE A 44 6.75 4.73 12.86
C ILE A 44 5.87 5.88 13.36
N GLN A 45 4.95 6.41 12.54
CA GLN A 45 4.18 7.60 12.91
C GLN A 45 3.09 7.30 13.95
N GLN A 46 2.48 6.11 13.89
CA GLN A 46 1.41 5.68 14.79
C GLN A 46 1.89 4.70 15.87
N SER A 47 3.20 4.49 16.00
CA SER A 47 3.81 3.60 17.02
C SER A 47 3.22 2.18 17.06
N GLY A 48 2.87 1.63 15.91
CA GLY A 48 2.31 0.28 15.77
C GLY A 48 0.79 0.17 15.98
N VAL A 49 0.09 1.27 16.24
CA VAL A 49 -1.37 1.30 16.37
C VAL A 49 -2.00 1.39 14.98
N ASP A 50 -2.66 0.30 14.54
CA ASP A 50 -3.15 0.12 13.17
C ASP A 50 -4.66 0.36 12.99
N SER A 51 -5.40 0.55 14.07
CA SER A 51 -6.85 0.79 14.05
C SER A 51 -7.26 1.86 15.06
N VAL A 52 -8.34 2.58 14.70
CA VAL A 52 -9.00 3.50 15.62
C VAL A 52 -9.86 2.77 16.65
N VAL A 53 -10.26 1.52 16.36
CA VAL A 53 -11.00 0.66 17.30
C VAL A 53 -9.97 0.04 18.25
N PRO A 54 -9.91 0.47 19.52
CA PRO A 54 -8.92 -0.05 20.47
C PRO A 54 -9.15 -1.53 20.73
N THR A 55 -8.07 -2.30 20.84
CA THR A 55 -8.15 -3.72 21.22
C THR A 55 -8.41 -3.90 22.71
N ALA A 56 -8.02 -2.92 23.53
CA ALA A 56 -8.41 -2.84 24.93
C ALA A 56 -8.65 -1.39 25.39
N LEU A 57 -9.53 -1.23 26.37
CA LEU A 57 -9.95 0.04 26.97
C LEU A 57 -10.05 -0.11 28.48
N ARG A 58 -9.70 0.92 29.25
CA ARG A 58 -10.06 0.97 30.68
C ARG A 58 -11.57 1.08 30.84
N ALA A 59 -12.11 0.54 31.94
CA ALA A 59 -13.54 0.60 32.22
C ALA A 59 -14.06 2.05 32.25
N THR A 60 -13.30 2.95 32.87
CA THR A 60 -13.59 4.38 32.94
C THR A 60 -13.63 5.04 31.57
N THR A 61 -12.69 4.70 30.68
CA THR A 61 -12.64 5.23 29.31
C THR A 61 -13.87 4.77 28.52
N LEU A 62 -14.24 3.49 28.58
CA LEU A 62 -15.42 3.01 27.86
C LEU A 62 -16.70 3.70 28.36
N ASP A 63 -16.87 3.83 29.67
CA ASP A 63 -18.04 4.52 30.24
C ASP A 63 -18.13 5.98 29.77
N HIS A 64 -16.99 6.68 29.68
CA HIS A 64 -16.94 8.04 29.13
C HIS A 64 -17.25 8.08 27.63
N LEU A 65 -16.77 7.11 26.84
CA LEU A 65 -17.05 7.03 25.40
C LEU A 65 -18.54 6.88 25.12
N LEU A 66 -19.21 6.04 25.92
CA LEU A 66 -20.64 5.76 25.76
C LEU A 66 -21.52 7.01 25.99
N LEU A 67 -21.06 8.00 26.76
CA LEU A 67 -21.78 9.26 26.96
C LEU A 67 -21.92 10.11 25.69
N PHE A 68 -21.05 9.89 24.69
CA PHE A 68 -21.02 10.65 23.43
C PHE A 68 -21.52 9.84 22.23
N LEU A 69 -21.96 8.61 22.46
CA LEU A 69 -22.49 7.73 21.42
C LEU A 69 -24.03 7.74 21.44
N PRO A 70 -24.70 7.72 20.28
CA PRO A 70 -26.13 7.42 20.19
C PRO A 70 -26.46 6.06 20.81
N ASP A 71 -27.69 5.88 21.33
CA ASP A 71 -28.10 4.63 21.99
C ASP A 71 -27.94 3.38 21.10
N ALA A 72 -28.14 3.54 19.78
CA ALA A 72 -27.91 2.48 18.81
C ALA A 72 -26.43 2.03 18.79
N ASP A 73 -25.49 2.99 18.76
CA ASP A 73 -24.05 2.72 18.68
C ASP A 73 -23.50 2.23 20.02
N GLN A 74 -24.07 2.69 21.14
CA GLN A 74 -23.71 2.21 22.49
C GLN A 74 -23.93 0.70 22.62
N THR A 75 -25.02 0.17 22.05
CA THR A 75 -25.32 -1.27 22.09
C THR A 75 -24.27 -2.06 21.30
N ILE A 76 -23.94 -1.61 20.10
CA ILE A 76 -22.93 -2.25 19.24
C ILE A 76 -21.56 -2.24 19.92
N VAL A 77 -21.18 -1.13 20.55
CA VAL A 77 -19.92 -1.03 21.31
C VAL A 77 -19.94 -1.97 22.51
N ARG A 78 -21.01 -2.01 23.30
CA ARG A 78 -21.11 -2.92 24.45
C ARG A 78 -21.04 -4.40 24.06
N ASP A 79 -21.60 -4.77 22.91
CA ASP A 79 -21.54 -6.14 22.40
C ASP A 79 -20.15 -6.48 21.83
N ALA A 80 -19.42 -5.48 21.32
CA ALA A 80 -18.08 -5.64 20.76
C ALA A 80 -16.99 -5.83 21.83
N TYR A 81 -17.24 -5.44 23.08
CA TYR A 81 -16.26 -5.48 24.16
C TYR A 81 -16.69 -6.38 25.33
N THR A 82 -15.78 -7.22 25.81
CA THR A 82 -16.01 -8.04 27.01
C THR A 82 -15.22 -7.48 28.19
N LEU A 83 -15.88 -7.34 29.34
CA LEU A 83 -15.23 -6.94 30.58
C LEU A 83 -14.38 -8.10 31.11
N VAL A 84 -13.09 -7.87 31.31
CA VAL A 84 -12.16 -8.81 31.91
C VAL A 84 -11.76 -8.28 33.28
N GLU A 85 -12.12 -9.03 34.32
CA GLU A 85 -11.81 -8.68 35.71
C GLU A 85 -10.44 -9.23 36.14
N PRO A 86 -9.72 -8.53 37.05
CA PRO A 86 -8.47 -9.01 37.62
C PRO A 86 -8.61 -10.39 38.27
N GLY A 87 -7.68 -11.29 37.97
CA GLY A 87 -7.67 -12.65 38.53
C GLY A 87 -8.63 -13.66 37.88
N SER A 88 -9.38 -13.26 36.84
CA SER A 88 -10.16 -14.19 36.01
C SER A 88 -9.24 -15.07 35.12
N ALA A 89 -9.75 -16.21 34.64
CA ALA A 89 -8.99 -17.05 33.70
C ALA A 89 -8.64 -16.31 32.39
N ALA A 90 -9.52 -15.42 31.93
CA ALA A 90 -9.30 -14.55 30.77
C ALA A 90 -8.24 -13.47 31.05
N ALA A 91 -8.11 -13.00 32.29
CA ALA A 91 -7.05 -12.08 32.66
C ALA A 91 -5.66 -12.70 32.50
N GLY A 92 -5.51 -14.00 32.83
CA GLY A 92 -4.25 -14.72 32.63
C GLY A 92 -3.73 -14.72 31.19
N GLU A 93 -4.62 -14.67 30.19
CA GLU A 93 -4.25 -14.63 28.78
C GLU A 93 -3.84 -13.22 28.31
N HIS A 94 -4.34 -12.18 28.98
CA HIS A 94 -4.20 -10.78 28.55
C HIS A 94 -3.26 -9.94 29.43
N ILE A 95 -2.87 -10.41 30.62
CA ILE A 95 -2.02 -9.69 31.57
C ILE A 95 -0.62 -9.35 31.00
N GLU A 96 -0.04 -10.22 30.16
CA GLU A 96 1.25 -9.92 29.53
C GLU A 96 1.16 -8.77 28.51
N ALA A 97 0.02 -8.65 27.81
CA ALA A 97 -0.23 -7.60 26.84
C ALA A 97 -0.71 -6.30 27.50
N TYR A 98 -1.47 -6.40 28.60
CA TYR A 98 -2.07 -5.27 29.32
C TYR A 98 -1.76 -5.38 30.82
N PRO A 99 -0.61 -4.86 31.29
CA PRO A 99 -0.16 -5.00 32.67
C PRO A 99 -1.12 -4.38 33.70
N LEU A 100 -1.90 -3.36 33.33
CA LEU A 100 -2.90 -2.75 34.21
C LEU A 100 -4.02 -3.73 34.63
N LEU A 101 -4.22 -4.83 33.90
CA LEU A 101 -5.21 -5.86 34.20
C LEU A 101 -4.94 -6.61 35.52
N ALA A 102 -3.73 -6.47 36.07
CA ALA A 102 -3.41 -6.99 37.39
C ALA A 102 -4.16 -6.25 38.51
N ASP A 103 -4.46 -4.97 38.31
CA ASP A 103 -4.99 -4.06 39.34
C ASP A 103 -6.43 -3.59 39.03
N GLU A 104 -6.78 -3.41 37.76
CA GLU A 104 -8.07 -2.86 37.33
C GLU A 104 -8.74 -3.70 36.22
N ALA A 105 -10.08 -3.66 36.16
CA ALA A 105 -10.82 -4.31 35.10
C ALA A 105 -10.72 -3.54 33.77
N ILE A 106 -10.50 -4.26 32.68
CA ILE A 106 -10.40 -3.67 31.33
C ILE A 106 -11.43 -4.32 30.40
N TYR A 107 -11.85 -3.58 29.39
CA TYR A 107 -12.64 -4.11 28.29
C TYR A 107 -11.71 -4.53 27.16
N VAL A 108 -11.84 -5.79 26.72
CA VAL A 108 -11.10 -6.34 25.57
C VAL A 108 -12.05 -6.53 24.40
N LEU A 109 -11.59 -6.14 23.20
CA LEU A 109 -12.36 -6.27 21.97
C LEU A 109 -12.53 -7.74 21.60
N ASN A 110 -13.77 -8.16 21.33
CA ASN A 110 -14.10 -9.48 20.85
C ASN A 110 -13.65 -9.69 19.40
N ASP A 111 -13.61 -10.95 18.95
CA ASP A 111 -13.38 -11.26 17.53
C ASP A 111 -14.60 -10.82 16.70
N ILE A 112 -14.54 -9.60 16.19
CA ILE A 112 -15.58 -8.97 15.37
C ILE A 112 -15.19 -9.01 13.89
N ASP A 113 -16.18 -9.18 13.03
CA ASP A 113 -15.97 -9.18 11.59
C ASP A 113 -15.60 -7.78 11.07
N GLY A 114 -14.98 -7.74 9.89
CA GLY A 114 -14.51 -6.48 9.29
C GLY A 114 -15.63 -5.46 9.07
N ALA A 115 -16.85 -5.90 8.73
CA ALA A 115 -17.95 -4.99 8.50
C ALA A 115 -18.39 -4.31 9.81
N THR A 116 -18.49 -5.05 10.93
CA THR A 116 -18.78 -4.45 12.24
C THR A 116 -17.67 -3.49 12.66
N ARG A 117 -16.41 -3.85 12.44
CA ARG A 117 -15.27 -2.97 12.74
C ARG A 117 -15.35 -1.64 11.98
N ASP A 118 -15.64 -1.69 10.68
CA ASP A 118 -15.81 -0.50 9.84
C ASP A 118 -16.95 0.39 10.31
N THR A 119 -18.06 -0.20 10.79
CA THR A 119 -19.17 0.58 11.36
C THR A 119 -18.81 1.28 12.67
N LEU A 120 -17.88 0.70 13.44
CA LEU A 120 -17.41 1.23 14.71
C LEU A 120 -16.32 2.30 14.57
N GLU A 121 -15.57 2.32 13.47
CA GLU A 121 -14.45 3.27 13.28
C GLU A 121 -14.90 4.71 13.42
N SER A 122 -15.96 5.13 12.70
CA SER A 122 -16.37 6.53 12.71
C SER A 122 -16.95 6.98 14.06
N PRO A 123 -17.91 6.26 14.68
CA PRO A 123 -18.43 6.59 16.00
C PRO A 123 -17.35 6.60 17.08
N LEU A 124 -16.49 5.58 17.14
CA LEU A 124 -15.41 5.52 18.15
C LEU A 124 -14.34 6.58 17.92
N SER A 125 -13.96 6.88 16.66
CA SER A 125 -13.03 7.98 16.36
C SER A 125 -13.51 9.28 17.00
N ARG A 126 -14.79 9.61 16.81
CA ARG A 126 -15.37 10.87 17.29
C ARG A 126 -15.49 10.87 18.82
N ALA A 127 -16.00 9.78 19.39
CA ALA A 127 -16.13 9.65 20.84
C ALA A 127 -14.76 9.74 21.54
N LEU A 128 -13.74 9.04 21.02
CA LEU A 128 -12.37 9.09 21.52
C LEU A 128 -11.82 10.51 21.48
N LEU A 129 -11.98 11.21 20.37
CA LEU A 129 -11.51 12.59 20.26
C LEU A 129 -12.19 13.54 21.24
N VAL A 130 -13.49 13.38 21.47
CA VAL A 130 -14.23 14.17 22.47
C VAL A 130 -13.72 13.88 23.88
N VAL A 131 -13.62 12.60 24.26
CA VAL A 131 -13.14 12.18 25.59
C VAL A 131 -11.70 12.64 25.81
N THR A 132 -10.82 12.48 24.82
CA THR A 132 -9.43 12.95 24.91
C THR A 132 -9.35 14.48 25.01
N ALA A 133 -10.13 15.22 24.21
CA ALA A 133 -10.17 16.68 24.28
C ALA A 133 -10.67 17.16 25.64
N LEU A 134 -11.69 16.51 26.22
CA LEU A 134 -12.20 16.83 27.55
C LEU A 134 -11.19 16.53 28.65
N ASN A 135 -10.53 15.37 28.60
CA ASN A 135 -9.47 15.03 29.55
C ASN A 135 -8.31 16.04 29.50
N GLN A 136 -7.91 16.47 28.30
CA GLN A 136 -6.89 17.50 28.14
C GLN A 136 -7.36 18.88 28.64
N ALA A 137 -8.60 19.27 28.36
CA ALA A 137 -9.17 20.52 28.87
C ALA A 137 -9.26 20.56 30.39
N MET A 138 -9.56 19.43 31.04
CA MET A 138 -9.58 19.35 32.51
C MET A 138 -8.17 19.41 33.12
N ALA A 139 -7.15 18.94 32.40
CA ALA A 139 -5.76 18.96 32.84
C ALA A 139 -5.07 20.30 32.57
N ASP A 140 -5.43 21.01 31.50
CA ASP A 140 -4.79 22.24 31.03
C ASP A 140 -5.81 23.38 30.80
N PRO A 141 -5.74 24.48 31.59
CA PRO A 141 -6.58 25.66 31.44
C PRO A 141 -6.48 26.35 30.06
N GLU A 142 -5.34 26.27 29.38
CA GLU A 142 -5.16 26.89 28.06
C GLU A 142 -5.91 26.09 26.97
N VAL A 143 -5.87 24.76 27.06
CA VAL A 143 -6.63 23.86 26.17
C VAL A 143 -8.13 24.02 26.39
N ALA A 144 -8.55 24.19 27.65
CA ALA A 144 -9.95 24.52 27.96
C ALA A 144 -10.41 25.83 27.30
N ALA A 145 -9.56 26.86 27.29
CA ALA A 145 -9.86 28.14 26.64
C ALA A 145 -9.94 28.04 25.10
N GLN A 146 -9.15 27.16 24.49
CA GLN A 146 -9.18 26.92 23.03
C GLN A 146 -10.38 26.07 22.59
N LEU A 147 -10.79 25.10 23.40
CA LEU A 147 -11.99 24.29 23.17
C LEU A 147 -13.29 25.02 23.56
N GLY A 148 -13.16 26.06 24.40
CA GLY A 148 -14.22 26.94 24.88
C GLY A 148 -14.80 27.80 23.76
N GLY A 149 -15.78 27.26 23.05
CA GLY A 149 -16.47 27.96 21.97
C GLY A 149 -17.84 27.37 21.70
N GLY A 150 -18.69 27.21 22.71
CA GLY A 150 -20.06 26.67 22.58
C GLY A 150 -20.87 26.92 23.85
N GLU A 151 -22.13 26.45 23.91
CA GLU A 151 -22.99 26.60 25.10
C GLU A 151 -22.41 25.94 26.37
N PHE A 152 -21.50 24.97 26.21
CA PHE A 152 -20.77 24.34 27.31
C PHE A 152 -19.33 24.88 27.38
N ASN A 153 -19.10 25.91 28.19
CA ASN A 153 -17.80 26.53 28.35
C ASN A 153 -17.04 25.92 29.54
N LEU A 154 -16.09 25.04 29.24
CA LEU A 154 -15.27 24.33 30.23
C LEU A 154 -14.41 25.29 31.07
N SER A 155 -14.07 26.48 30.54
CA SER A 155 -13.27 27.49 31.24
C SER A 155 -14.01 28.18 32.39
N GLN A 156 -15.33 28.01 32.50
CA GLN A 156 -16.15 28.60 33.57
C GLN A 156 -16.48 27.60 34.69
N LEU A 157 -16.05 26.35 34.57
CA LEU A 157 -16.28 25.32 35.58
C LEU A 157 -15.27 25.48 36.73
N PRO A 158 -15.70 25.31 38.00
CA PRO A 158 -14.78 25.31 39.13
C PRO A 158 -13.70 24.22 38.99
N PRO A 159 -12.43 24.50 39.35
CA PRO A 159 -11.37 23.49 39.31
C PRO A 159 -11.72 22.29 40.21
N GLY A 160 -11.60 21.08 39.65
CA GLY A 160 -11.96 19.83 40.34
C GLY A 160 -13.41 19.37 40.16
N THR A 161 -14.20 20.03 39.29
CA THR A 161 -15.53 19.54 38.93
C THR A 161 -15.41 18.33 38.01
N ASP A 162 -16.03 17.21 38.39
CA ASP A 162 -16.13 16.03 37.52
C ASP A 162 -17.11 16.32 36.37
N VAL A 163 -16.54 16.66 35.21
CA VAL A 163 -17.28 17.01 34.00
C VAL A 163 -18.12 15.81 33.50
N TYR A 164 -17.63 14.58 33.67
CA TYR A 164 -18.36 13.38 33.25
C TYR A 164 -19.58 13.12 34.13
N ALA A 165 -19.47 13.34 35.44
CA ALA A 165 -20.62 13.23 36.34
C ALA A 165 -21.69 14.31 36.08
N LEU A 166 -21.29 15.52 35.67
CA LEU A 166 -22.22 16.56 35.24
C LEU A 166 -22.93 16.17 33.94
N LEU A 167 -22.17 15.72 32.94
CA LEU A 167 -22.72 15.27 31.67
C LEU A 167 -23.68 14.09 31.85
N ALA A 168 -23.34 13.11 32.69
CA ALA A 168 -24.21 11.97 32.99
C ALA A 168 -25.56 12.37 33.62
N ARG A 169 -25.63 13.54 34.29
CA ARG A 169 -26.86 14.09 34.88
C ARG A 169 -27.67 14.96 33.92
N MET A 170 -27.14 15.28 32.74
CA MET A 170 -27.85 16.09 31.74
C MET A 170 -28.96 15.29 31.03
N PRO A 171 -30.07 15.94 30.65
CA PRO A 171 -31.10 15.34 29.80
C PRO A 171 -30.50 14.77 28.52
N ALA A 172 -31.03 13.63 28.05
CA ALA A 172 -30.55 12.94 26.85
C ALA A 172 -30.52 13.86 25.63
N ASP A 173 -31.50 14.75 25.49
CA ASP A 173 -31.58 15.71 24.38
C ASP A 173 -30.41 16.71 24.35
N GLN A 174 -29.98 17.20 25.52
CA GLN A 174 -28.84 18.12 25.61
C GLN A 174 -27.51 17.39 25.38
N ARG A 175 -27.38 16.15 25.86
CA ARG A 175 -26.20 15.30 25.56
C ARG A 175 -26.08 14.99 24.08
N ALA A 176 -27.20 14.66 23.43
CA ALA A 176 -27.24 14.40 21.99
C ALA A 176 -26.85 15.64 21.17
N THR A 177 -27.31 16.83 21.58
CA THR A 177 -26.96 18.11 20.93
C THR A 177 -25.48 18.44 21.09
N LEU A 178 -24.89 18.17 22.26
CA LEU A 178 -23.46 18.35 22.50
C LEU A 178 -22.62 17.36 21.67
N ALA A 179 -23.02 16.08 21.65
CA ALA A 179 -22.37 15.05 20.85
C ALA A 179 -22.43 15.37 19.35
N SER A 180 -23.58 15.84 18.84
CA SER A 180 -23.73 16.23 17.43
C SER A 180 -22.88 17.45 17.08
N GLY A 181 -22.84 18.48 17.94
CA GLY A 181 -22.02 19.66 17.72
C GLY A 181 -20.52 19.36 17.71
N ALA A 182 -20.07 18.47 18.60
CA ALA A 182 -18.69 17.98 18.59
C ALA A 182 -18.39 17.17 17.33
N ASN A 183 -19.33 16.31 16.92
CA ASN A 183 -19.21 15.51 15.72
C ASN A 183 -19.06 16.37 14.45
N GLU A 184 -19.85 17.43 14.30
CA GLU A 184 -19.72 18.35 13.16
C GLU A 184 -18.35 19.04 13.12
N ARG A 185 -17.80 19.43 14.27
CA ARG A 185 -16.45 20.03 14.34
C ARG A 185 -15.39 19.06 13.86
N PHE A 186 -15.41 17.82 14.32
CA PHE A 186 -14.44 16.82 13.89
C PHE A 186 -14.66 16.43 12.43
N ALA A 187 -15.91 16.32 11.98
CA ALA A 187 -16.22 16.07 10.57
C ALA A 187 -15.63 17.15 9.64
N SER A 188 -15.56 18.41 10.10
CA SER A 188 -14.96 19.52 9.34
C SER A 188 -13.44 19.41 9.14
N LEU A 189 -12.74 18.66 10.00
CA LEU A 189 -11.28 18.43 9.90
C LEU A 189 -10.91 17.42 8.80
N GLY A 190 -11.89 16.69 8.27
CA GLY A 190 -11.69 15.64 7.28
C GLY A 190 -11.36 14.26 7.87
N ALA A 191 -11.74 13.20 7.14
CA ALA A 191 -11.64 11.81 7.59
C ALA A 191 -10.21 11.36 7.95
N ASN A 192 -9.21 11.79 7.17
CA ASN A 192 -7.82 11.39 7.43
C ASN A 192 -7.25 12.03 8.69
N MET A 193 -7.56 13.31 8.94
CA MET A 193 -7.05 14.01 10.14
C MET A 193 -7.75 13.49 11.40
N THR A 194 -9.06 13.24 11.33
CA THR A 194 -9.82 12.65 12.45
C THR A 194 -9.31 11.26 12.79
N ALA A 195 -9.09 10.39 11.81
CA ALA A 195 -8.49 9.08 12.05
C ALA A 195 -7.08 9.18 12.66
N GLN A 196 -6.24 10.09 12.17
CA GLN A 196 -4.87 10.26 12.70
C GLN A 196 -4.85 10.75 14.15
N LEU A 197 -5.71 11.69 14.51
CA LEU A 197 -5.86 12.16 15.89
C LEU A 197 -6.47 11.07 16.78
N ALA A 198 -7.44 10.32 16.27
CA ALA A 198 -8.07 9.25 17.03
C ALA A 198 -7.08 8.11 17.31
N ILE A 199 -6.21 7.76 16.37
CA ILE A 199 -5.10 6.81 16.60
C ILE A 199 -4.16 7.31 17.71
N ALA A 200 -3.87 8.63 17.76
CA ALA A 200 -3.09 9.20 18.85
C ALA A 200 -3.82 9.08 20.21
N ALA A 201 -5.15 9.21 20.24
CA ALA A 201 -5.96 8.96 21.42
C ALA A 201 -5.91 7.49 21.88
N VAL A 202 -6.01 6.54 20.95
CA VAL A 202 -5.85 5.10 21.24
C VAL A 202 -4.46 4.81 21.80
N ARG A 203 -3.42 5.43 21.23
CA ARG A 203 -2.06 5.29 21.76
C ARG A 203 -1.95 5.79 23.20
N ALA A 204 -2.54 6.95 23.52
CA ALA A 204 -2.54 7.47 24.90
C ALA A 204 -3.28 6.53 25.86
N GLU A 205 -4.34 5.86 25.40
CA GLU A 205 -5.02 4.83 26.17
C GLU A 205 -4.15 3.60 26.42
N TYR A 206 -3.40 3.13 25.41
CA TYR A 206 -2.45 2.02 25.56
C TYR A 206 -1.31 2.37 26.52
N GLU A 207 -0.79 3.61 26.47
CA GLU A 207 0.16 4.10 27.46
C GLU A 207 -0.43 4.08 28.87
N ALA A 208 -1.70 4.47 29.04
CA ALA A 208 -2.40 4.40 30.32
C ALA A 208 -2.69 2.96 30.79
N LEU A 209 -2.78 1.99 29.86
CA LEU A 209 -2.88 0.55 30.16
C LEU A 209 -1.53 -0.10 30.46
N ASN A 210 -0.43 0.68 30.50
CA ASN A 210 0.95 0.22 30.65
C ASN A 210 1.41 -0.75 29.54
N VAL A 211 0.83 -0.65 28.34
CA VAL A 211 1.26 -1.43 27.18
C VAL A 211 2.66 -0.97 26.75
N ASP A 212 3.55 -1.91 26.44
CA ASP A 212 4.86 -1.59 25.86
C ASP A 212 4.70 -1.13 24.40
N ILE A 213 4.56 0.19 24.23
CA ILE A 213 4.42 0.84 22.91
C ILE A 213 5.65 0.58 22.04
N ASN A 214 6.85 0.51 22.63
CA ASN A 214 8.07 0.24 21.85
C ASN A 214 8.07 -1.20 21.34
N GLY A 215 7.64 -2.15 22.17
CA GLY A 215 7.44 -3.55 21.77
C GLY A 215 6.38 -3.69 20.68
N LEU A 216 5.24 -3.02 20.82
CA LEU A 216 4.15 -3.00 19.85
C LEU A 216 4.62 -2.46 18.48
N GLN A 217 5.26 -1.30 18.47
CA GLN A 217 5.86 -0.69 17.30
C GLN A 217 6.88 -1.62 16.63
N THR A 218 7.82 -2.15 17.41
CA THR A 218 8.89 -3.02 16.90
C THR A 218 8.32 -4.29 16.28
N SER A 219 7.38 -4.95 16.96
CA SER A 219 6.70 -6.15 16.48
C SER A 219 5.97 -5.90 15.16
N TYR A 220 5.23 -4.79 15.06
CA TYR A 220 4.52 -4.41 13.85
C TYR A 220 5.48 -4.18 12.67
N ILE A 221 6.57 -3.43 12.89
CA ILE A 221 7.58 -3.14 11.87
C ILE A 221 8.27 -4.43 11.43
N LEU A 222 8.66 -5.31 12.36
CA LEU A 222 9.33 -6.58 12.04
C LEU A 222 8.41 -7.53 11.27
N ARG A 223 7.14 -7.66 11.67
CA ARG A 223 6.15 -8.48 10.96
C ARG A 223 5.90 -7.97 9.55
N THR A 224 5.67 -6.65 9.40
CA THR A 224 5.39 -6.02 8.11
C THR A 224 6.63 -6.04 7.20
N GLY A 225 7.81 -5.77 7.75
CA GLY A 225 9.09 -5.86 7.03
C GLY A 225 9.43 -7.29 6.62
N GLY A 226 9.17 -8.28 7.47
CA GLY A 226 9.32 -9.70 7.14
C GLY A 226 8.41 -10.13 5.98
N LEU A 227 7.15 -9.68 5.96
CA LEU A 227 6.24 -9.90 4.83
C LEU A 227 6.76 -9.23 3.54
N MET A 228 7.29 -8.00 3.63
CA MET A 228 7.89 -7.30 2.51
C MET A 228 9.11 -8.05 1.93
N LEU A 229 9.95 -8.63 2.78
CA LEU A 229 11.07 -9.48 2.35
C LEU A 229 10.59 -10.75 1.64
N LEU A 230 9.54 -11.40 2.15
CA LEU A 230 8.96 -12.59 1.53
C LEU A 230 8.39 -12.28 0.13
N ILE A 231 7.65 -11.17 0.00
CA ILE A 231 7.13 -10.69 -1.30
C ILE A 231 8.28 -10.40 -2.27
N THR A 232 9.34 -9.75 -1.78
CA THR A 232 10.54 -9.45 -2.59
C THR A 232 11.22 -10.74 -3.05
N LEU A 233 11.37 -11.73 -2.17
CA LEU A 233 11.95 -13.04 -2.51
C LEU A 233 11.12 -13.75 -3.58
N LEU A 234 9.79 -13.71 -3.48
CA LEU A 234 8.91 -14.27 -4.49
C LEU A 234 9.05 -13.55 -5.84
N SER A 235 9.17 -12.22 -5.84
CA SER A 235 9.43 -11.43 -7.06
C SER A 235 10.77 -11.80 -7.70
N VAL A 236 11.81 -12.04 -6.88
CA VAL A 236 13.12 -12.52 -7.35
C VAL A 236 12.99 -13.89 -8.01
N VAL A 237 12.25 -14.83 -7.43
CA VAL A 237 12.00 -16.14 -8.04
C VAL A 237 11.31 -15.98 -9.40
N CYS A 238 10.23 -15.17 -9.48
CA CYS A 238 9.58 -14.88 -10.75
C CYS A 238 10.54 -14.29 -11.78
N THR A 239 11.36 -13.31 -11.38
CA THR A 239 12.34 -12.63 -12.24
C THR A 239 13.38 -13.61 -12.79
N ILE A 240 13.90 -14.50 -11.95
CA ILE A 240 14.87 -15.52 -12.35
C ILE A 240 14.22 -16.53 -13.30
N SER A 241 13.03 -17.01 -12.99
CA SER A 241 12.29 -17.95 -13.84
C SER A 241 11.98 -17.35 -15.22
N VAL A 242 11.53 -16.09 -15.29
CA VAL A 242 11.34 -15.39 -16.57
C VAL A 242 12.66 -15.22 -17.31
N GLY A 243 13.75 -14.90 -16.60
CA GLY A 243 15.09 -14.80 -17.19
C GLY A 243 15.53 -16.11 -17.85
N TYR A 244 15.34 -17.24 -17.16
CA TYR A 244 15.64 -18.57 -17.67
C TYR A 244 14.78 -18.94 -18.89
N LEU A 245 13.46 -18.78 -18.79
CA LEU A 245 12.54 -19.08 -19.89
C LEU A 245 12.82 -18.20 -21.12
N SER A 246 13.05 -16.90 -20.91
CA SER A 246 13.40 -15.96 -21.97
C SER A 246 14.70 -16.37 -22.68
N ALA A 247 15.74 -16.78 -21.93
CA ALA A 247 16.98 -17.27 -22.50
C ALA A 247 16.78 -18.55 -23.31
N GLN A 248 15.97 -19.49 -22.81
CA GLN A 248 15.66 -20.74 -23.51
C GLN A 248 14.87 -20.51 -24.81
N ILE A 249 13.85 -19.65 -24.78
CA ILE A 249 13.07 -19.25 -25.96
C ILE A 249 13.99 -18.59 -27.00
N ALA A 250 14.79 -17.62 -26.57
CA ALA A 250 15.68 -16.88 -27.46
C ALA A 250 16.75 -17.77 -28.10
N ALA A 251 17.41 -18.63 -27.30
CA ALA A 251 18.41 -19.57 -27.80
C ALA A 251 17.80 -20.61 -28.75
N GLY A 252 16.59 -21.10 -28.44
CA GLY A 252 15.84 -22.01 -29.30
C GLY A 252 15.51 -21.38 -30.66
N VAL A 253 14.95 -20.17 -30.65
CA VAL A 253 14.67 -19.39 -31.87
C VAL A 253 15.94 -19.15 -32.68
N GLY A 254 17.05 -18.78 -32.02
CA GLY A 254 18.34 -18.55 -32.69
C GLY A 254 18.91 -19.82 -33.31
N ARG A 255 18.77 -20.98 -32.64
CA ARG A 255 19.19 -22.29 -33.16
C ARG A 255 18.38 -22.68 -34.40
N ASP A 256 17.05 -22.61 -34.33
CA ASP A 256 16.18 -22.97 -35.45
C ASP A 256 16.40 -22.05 -36.65
N LEU A 257 16.51 -20.73 -36.41
CA LEU A 257 16.77 -19.77 -37.48
C LEU A 257 18.13 -20.00 -38.15
N ARG A 258 19.16 -20.34 -37.36
CA ARG A 258 20.50 -20.63 -37.89
C ARG A 258 20.51 -21.88 -38.76
N SER A 259 19.81 -22.93 -38.32
CA SER A 259 19.67 -24.15 -39.12
C SER A 259 18.99 -23.86 -40.46
N ASP A 260 17.82 -23.19 -40.43
CA ASP A 260 17.03 -22.93 -41.63
C ASP A 260 17.74 -21.97 -42.60
N ILE A 261 18.45 -20.95 -42.10
CA ILE A 261 19.23 -20.05 -42.95
C ILE A 261 20.41 -20.81 -43.57
N PHE A 262 21.12 -21.63 -42.81
CA PHE A 262 22.27 -22.38 -43.30
C PHE A 262 21.86 -23.37 -44.40
N THR A 263 20.84 -24.18 -44.16
CA THR A 263 20.28 -25.10 -45.17
C THR A 263 19.79 -24.35 -46.41
N LYS A 264 19.23 -23.14 -46.24
CA LYS A 264 18.81 -22.33 -47.38
C LYS A 264 19.99 -21.83 -48.21
N VAL A 265 21.08 -21.39 -47.57
CA VAL A 265 22.29 -20.93 -48.26
C VAL A 265 22.99 -22.08 -48.99
N GLU A 266 23.03 -23.29 -48.42
CA GLU A 266 23.57 -24.48 -49.11
C GLU A 266 22.80 -24.84 -50.39
N SER A 267 21.50 -24.52 -50.44
CA SER A 267 20.67 -24.76 -51.63
C SER A 267 20.83 -23.72 -52.74
N PHE A 268 21.69 -22.70 -52.56
CA PHE A 268 21.82 -21.61 -53.52
C PHE A 268 22.56 -22.04 -54.79
N SER A 269 22.03 -21.60 -55.93
CA SER A 269 22.72 -21.70 -57.22
C SER A 269 23.78 -20.61 -57.37
N SER A 270 24.69 -20.77 -58.33
CA SER A 270 25.72 -19.76 -58.64
C SER A 270 25.11 -18.37 -58.93
N ALA A 271 23.96 -18.33 -59.61
CA ALA A 271 23.24 -17.08 -59.91
C ALA A 271 22.67 -16.39 -58.65
N GLU A 272 22.39 -17.13 -57.58
CA GLU A 272 21.93 -16.56 -56.30
C GLU A 272 23.10 -16.00 -55.47
N PHE A 273 24.29 -16.59 -55.58
CA PHE A 273 25.51 -16.04 -54.98
C PHE A 273 25.93 -14.70 -55.63
N ASP A 274 25.69 -14.53 -56.93
CA ASP A 274 25.90 -13.24 -57.60
C ASP A 274 24.95 -12.15 -57.08
N LYS A 275 23.76 -12.54 -56.61
CA LYS A 275 22.75 -11.62 -56.05
C LYS A 275 22.96 -11.35 -54.55
N PHE A 276 23.48 -12.32 -53.81
CA PHE A 276 23.77 -12.21 -52.38
C PHE A 276 25.25 -12.52 -52.12
N PRO A 277 26.11 -11.47 -52.05
CA PRO A 277 27.54 -11.66 -51.86
C PRO A 277 27.85 -12.46 -50.60
N THR A 278 28.89 -13.29 -50.66
CA THR A 278 29.33 -14.17 -49.55
C THR A 278 29.50 -13.41 -48.23
N ALA A 279 30.08 -12.20 -48.27
CA ALA A 279 30.24 -11.36 -47.09
C ALA A 279 28.89 -11.01 -46.41
N SER A 280 27.83 -10.75 -47.19
CA SER A 280 26.49 -10.49 -46.64
C SER A 280 25.83 -11.76 -46.11
N LEU A 281 26.09 -12.92 -46.70
CA LEU A 281 25.58 -14.20 -46.21
C LEU A 281 26.22 -14.59 -44.87
N ILE A 282 27.50 -14.28 -44.68
CA ILE A 282 28.20 -14.47 -43.41
C ILE A 282 27.55 -13.61 -42.32
N THR A 283 27.34 -12.31 -42.55
CA THR A 283 26.73 -11.43 -41.54
C THR A 283 25.29 -11.83 -41.20
N ARG A 284 24.50 -12.21 -42.21
CA ARG A 284 23.12 -12.69 -42.03
C ARG A 284 23.02 -14.01 -41.26
N SER A 285 23.99 -14.91 -41.42
CA SER A 285 23.99 -16.23 -40.78
C SER A 285 24.61 -16.21 -39.37
N THR A 286 25.25 -15.10 -38.99
CA THR A 286 25.94 -14.95 -37.70
C THR A 286 25.35 -13.80 -36.89
N ASN A 287 25.75 -12.57 -37.20
CA ASN A 287 25.41 -11.36 -36.46
C ASN A 287 23.91 -11.05 -36.45
N ASP A 288 23.22 -11.21 -37.57
CA ASP A 288 21.78 -10.93 -37.61
C ASP A 288 21.00 -11.93 -36.74
N ILE A 289 21.45 -13.19 -36.68
CA ILE A 289 20.82 -14.22 -35.84
C ILE A 289 21.04 -13.92 -34.36
N THR A 290 22.25 -13.53 -33.97
CA THR A 290 22.52 -13.14 -32.57
C THR A 290 21.73 -11.90 -32.17
N GLN A 291 21.60 -10.91 -33.05
CA GLN A 291 20.73 -9.76 -32.83
C GLN A 291 19.26 -10.17 -32.68
N LEU A 292 18.76 -11.06 -33.52
CA LEU A 292 17.38 -11.58 -33.41
C LEU A 292 17.15 -12.38 -32.13
N GLN A 293 18.14 -13.16 -31.68
CA GLN A 293 18.12 -13.84 -30.39
C GLN A 293 18.02 -12.82 -29.24
N MET A 294 18.86 -11.77 -29.25
CA MET A 294 18.82 -10.70 -28.24
C MET A 294 17.48 -9.95 -28.25
N VAL A 295 16.97 -9.60 -29.44
CA VAL A 295 15.64 -8.96 -29.57
C VAL A 295 14.56 -9.86 -29.00
N THR A 296 14.60 -11.17 -29.26
CA THR A 296 13.64 -12.14 -28.70
C THR A 296 13.70 -12.15 -27.16
N MET A 297 14.90 -12.12 -26.59
CA MET A 297 15.08 -12.05 -25.13
C MET A 297 14.50 -10.74 -24.56
N PHE A 298 14.79 -9.60 -25.18
CA PHE A 298 14.25 -8.29 -24.77
C PHE A 298 12.74 -8.19 -24.92
N MET A 299 12.17 -8.80 -25.97
CA MET A 299 10.72 -8.83 -26.16
C MET A 299 10.04 -9.48 -24.95
N VAL A 300 10.57 -10.62 -24.50
CA VAL A 300 10.03 -11.33 -23.33
C VAL A 300 10.26 -10.53 -22.04
N ARG A 301 11.49 -10.07 -21.78
CA ARG A 301 11.85 -9.49 -20.46
C ARG A 301 11.40 -8.05 -20.26
N LEU A 302 11.55 -7.19 -21.26
CA LEU A 302 11.38 -5.75 -21.12
C LEU A 302 10.10 -5.28 -21.79
N VAL A 303 9.88 -5.71 -23.03
CA VAL A 303 8.78 -5.17 -23.86
C VAL A 303 7.42 -5.65 -23.38
N PHE A 304 7.29 -6.89 -22.88
CA PHE A 304 6.05 -7.31 -22.21
C PHE A 304 5.93 -6.77 -20.79
N TYR A 305 7.02 -6.66 -20.04
CA TYR A 305 6.98 -6.20 -18.65
C TYR A 305 6.57 -4.72 -18.54
N ALA A 306 7.10 -3.85 -19.39
CA ALA A 306 6.87 -2.41 -19.28
C ALA A 306 5.37 -2.00 -19.39
N PRO A 307 4.59 -2.51 -20.37
CA PRO A 307 3.15 -2.27 -20.41
C PRO A 307 2.40 -2.85 -19.22
N ILE A 308 2.75 -4.07 -18.76
CA ILE A 308 2.13 -4.71 -17.60
C ILE A 308 2.32 -3.84 -16.35
N MET A 309 3.56 -3.39 -16.11
CA MET A 309 3.89 -2.50 -15.00
C MET A 309 3.22 -1.13 -15.13
N GLY A 310 3.22 -0.53 -16.33
CA GLY A 310 2.62 0.77 -16.56
C GLY A 310 1.11 0.76 -16.30
N VAL A 311 0.39 -0.21 -16.87
CA VAL A 311 -1.06 -0.37 -16.66
C VAL A 311 -1.36 -0.72 -15.20
N GLY A 312 -0.63 -1.67 -14.60
CA GLY A 312 -0.82 -2.05 -13.20
C GLY A 312 -0.57 -0.90 -12.22
N GLY A 313 0.46 -0.08 -12.48
CA GLY A 313 0.78 1.10 -11.70
C GLY A 313 -0.31 2.15 -11.75
N ILE A 314 -0.88 2.43 -12.94
CA ILE A 314 -2.00 3.36 -13.10
C ILE A 314 -3.23 2.87 -12.34
N ILE A 315 -3.58 1.59 -12.48
CA ILE A 315 -4.75 1.00 -11.78
C ILE A 315 -4.61 1.16 -10.26
N ARG A 316 -3.44 0.81 -9.71
CA ARG A 316 -3.16 0.96 -8.26
C ARG A 316 -3.16 2.42 -7.80
N ALA A 317 -2.61 3.32 -8.61
CA ALA A 317 -2.57 4.75 -8.28
C ALA A 317 -3.98 5.35 -8.20
N VAL A 318 -4.87 4.99 -9.13
CA VAL A 318 -6.26 5.46 -9.14
C VAL A 318 -7.07 4.82 -8.01
N GLY A 319 -6.84 3.52 -7.73
CA GLY A 319 -7.58 2.78 -6.71
C GLY A 319 -7.37 3.26 -5.27
N LYS A 320 -6.26 3.97 -4.97
CA LYS A 320 -5.96 4.48 -3.63
C LYS A 320 -6.75 5.73 -3.21
N GLY A 321 -7.77 6.14 -3.98
CA GLY A 321 -8.74 7.16 -3.56
C GLY A 321 -8.18 8.57 -3.33
N SER A 322 -6.90 8.81 -3.63
CA SER A 322 -6.29 10.12 -3.47
C SER A 322 -6.74 11.04 -4.60
N SER A 323 -7.23 12.22 -4.23
CA SER A 323 -7.48 13.34 -5.14
C SER A 323 -6.24 13.79 -5.93
N MET A 324 -5.07 13.17 -5.71
CA MET A 324 -3.80 13.51 -6.36
C MET A 324 -3.41 12.61 -7.55
N TRP A 325 -4.23 11.64 -7.98
CA TRP A 325 -3.89 10.78 -9.14
C TRP A 325 -3.55 11.59 -10.41
N TRP A 326 -4.18 12.75 -10.58
CA TRP A 326 -3.95 13.65 -11.72
C TRP A 326 -2.52 14.21 -11.74
N THR A 327 -1.87 14.34 -10.58
CA THR A 327 -0.47 14.81 -10.52
C THR A 327 0.47 13.79 -11.14
N ILE A 328 0.25 12.50 -10.88
CA ILE A 328 0.97 11.39 -11.52
C ILE A 328 0.69 11.40 -13.02
N ALA A 329 -0.56 11.58 -13.44
CA ALA A 329 -0.93 11.64 -14.86
C ALA A 329 -0.22 12.79 -15.60
N VAL A 330 -0.17 13.99 -15.01
CA VAL A 330 0.56 15.14 -15.57
C VAL A 330 2.05 14.85 -15.64
N ALA A 331 2.66 14.26 -14.59
CA ALA A 331 4.06 13.91 -14.59
C ALA A 331 4.41 12.90 -15.70
N VAL A 332 3.58 11.88 -15.91
CA VAL A 332 3.73 10.91 -17.01
C VAL A 332 3.62 11.59 -18.38
N LEU A 333 2.66 12.51 -18.55
CA LEU A 333 2.49 13.25 -19.81
C LEU A 333 3.72 14.11 -20.12
N VAL A 334 4.24 14.84 -19.13
CA VAL A 334 5.46 15.66 -19.27
C VAL A 334 6.66 14.78 -19.65
N LEU A 335 6.82 13.63 -18.98
CA LEU A 335 7.90 12.69 -19.28
C LEU A 335 7.81 12.12 -20.71
N ILE A 336 6.60 11.73 -21.15
CA ILE A 336 6.38 11.27 -22.52
C ILE A 336 6.70 12.39 -23.52
N GLY A 337 6.26 13.62 -23.26
CA GLY A 337 6.57 14.79 -24.09
C GLY A 337 8.08 15.04 -24.21
N LEU A 338 8.82 14.92 -23.10
CA LEU A 338 10.28 15.02 -23.08
C LEU A 338 10.92 13.92 -23.94
N ILE A 339 10.49 12.67 -23.78
CA ILE A 339 11.01 11.52 -24.54
C ILE A 339 10.75 11.70 -26.04
N ILE A 340 9.52 12.08 -26.43
CA ILE A 340 9.17 12.32 -27.83
C ILE A 340 10.04 13.43 -28.43
N THR A 341 10.25 14.51 -27.68
CA THR A 341 11.09 15.64 -28.12
C THR A 341 12.53 15.18 -28.32
N LEU A 342 13.11 14.47 -27.35
CA LEU A 342 14.45 13.91 -27.44
C LEU A 342 14.61 12.99 -28.65
N VAL A 343 13.69 12.03 -28.83
CA VAL A 343 13.72 11.07 -29.93
C VAL A 343 13.58 11.77 -31.30
N SER A 344 12.69 12.76 -31.39
CA SER A 344 12.43 13.52 -32.62
C SER A 344 13.62 14.37 -33.04
N ILE A 345 14.46 14.83 -32.10
CA ILE A 345 15.66 15.63 -32.38
C ILE A 345 16.91 14.75 -32.54
N ALA A 346 17.09 13.76 -31.67
CA ALA A 346 18.32 12.94 -31.62
C ALA A 346 18.40 11.95 -32.79
N LEU A 347 17.33 11.21 -33.09
CA LEU A 347 17.35 10.21 -34.17
C LEU A 347 17.72 10.77 -35.55
N PRO A 348 17.17 11.90 -36.03
CA PRO A 348 17.59 12.43 -37.33
C PRO A 348 19.05 12.87 -37.32
N LYS A 349 19.55 13.44 -36.21
CA LYS A 349 20.97 13.81 -36.08
C LYS A 349 21.88 12.58 -36.13
N PHE A 350 21.54 11.49 -35.44
CA PHE A 350 22.27 10.22 -35.52
C PHE A 350 22.33 9.69 -36.96
N LYS A 351 21.22 9.75 -37.70
CA LYS A 351 21.19 9.34 -39.12
C LYS A 351 22.10 10.20 -40.00
N ILE A 352 22.21 11.50 -39.73
CA ILE A 352 23.13 12.38 -40.46
C ILE A 352 24.59 11.98 -40.19
N VAL A 353 24.95 11.77 -38.92
CA VAL A 353 26.30 11.31 -38.54
C VAL A 353 26.64 9.98 -39.21
N GLN A 354 25.71 9.03 -39.23
CA GLN A 354 25.92 7.74 -39.87
C GLN A 354 26.19 7.87 -41.37
N LYS A 355 25.42 8.71 -42.09
CA LYS A 355 25.68 9.00 -43.52
C LYS A 355 27.04 9.64 -43.78
N LEU A 356 27.55 10.46 -42.85
CA LEU A 356 28.86 11.08 -42.98
C LEU A 356 29.98 10.06 -42.78
N ILE A 357 29.81 9.13 -41.83
CA ILE A 357 30.75 8.02 -41.60
C ILE A 357 30.75 7.07 -42.79
N ASP A 358 29.59 6.70 -43.33
CA ASP A 358 29.48 5.79 -44.49
C ASP A 358 30.12 6.35 -45.79
N ARG A 359 30.48 7.65 -45.80
CA ARG A 359 31.11 8.33 -46.94
C ARG A 359 32.64 8.40 -46.84
N LEU A 360 33.20 8.15 -45.65
CA LEU A 360 34.64 8.00 -45.40
C LEU A 360 35.06 6.56 -45.70
#